data_AF-A0A660ZQ74-F1
#
_entry.id   AF-A0A660ZQ74-F1
#
_cell.length_a   1.000
_cell.length_b   1.000
_cell.length_c   1.000
_cell.angle_alpha   90.00
_cell.angle_beta   90.00
_cell.angle_gamma   90.00
#
_symmetry.space_group_name_H-M   'P 1'
#
loop_
_entity.id
_entity.type
_entity.pdbx_description
1 polymer ?
#
loop_
_entity_poly.entity_id
_entity_poly.type
_entity_poly.pdbx_seq_one_letter_code
_entity_poly.pdbx_strand_id
1 'polypeptide(L)'
;PEAAERLIAMIRKTKIPSPPTNCLSPIGEERIEASLREQFEGAAFYTAVTRTPSVYRGNPFQVEVGIAYGGALPADELATVYRYANRVPLQYQAGACAVSKAVLQTNWRSYGMQQSRGALPSAPMVLMVHIASVWVPFTSESKEAVASYDEILKEFKLALQEGGRKLGRFIRRGQRERDEAKKRAYIDKYIPHVGLALREILDLTPIEEAEIVATLSDTLERSRKI
;
A
#
# COMPACT_ATOMS: atom_id res chain seq x y z
N PRO A 1 43.09 10.13 -26.56
CA PRO A 1 42.29 10.63 -25.41
C PRO A 1 41.16 11.58 -25.85
N GLU A 2 41.50 12.72 -26.47
CA GLU A 2 40.53 13.79 -26.81
C GLU A 2 39.43 13.34 -27.81
N ALA A 3 39.76 12.51 -28.80
CA ALA A 3 38.77 11.96 -29.74
C ALA A 3 37.73 11.05 -29.05
N ALA A 4 38.16 10.27 -28.05
CA ALA A 4 37.27 9.39 -27.28
C ALA A 4 36.33 10.19 -26.38
N GLU A 5 36.84 11.24 -25.73
CA GLU A 5 36.02 12.15 -24.93
C GLU A 5 34.99 12.89 -25.77
N ARG A 6 35.39 13.37 -26.96
CA ARG A 6 34.47 13.97 -27.94
C ARG A 6 33.36 12.99 -28.34
N LEU A 7 33.71 11.72 -28.62
CA LEU A 7 32.72 10.69 -28.96
C LEU A 7 31.73 10.45 -27.81
N ILE A 8 32.21 10.29 -26.57
CA ILE A 8 31.35 10.09 -25.39
C ILE A 8 30.42 11.30 -25.18
N ALA A 9 30.95 12.52 -25.33
CA ALA A 9 30.16 13.74 -25.21
C ALA A 9 29.05 13.81 -26.27
N MET A 10 29.35 13.42 -27.51
CA MET A 10 28.36 13.38 -28.58
C MET A 10 27.30 12.30 -28.34
N ILE A 11 27.67 11.10 -27.88
CA ILE A 11 26.73 10.03 -27.54
C ILE A 11 25.73 10.49 -26.46
N ARG A 12 26.19 11.24 -25.44
CA ARG A 12 25.32 11.77 -24.38
C ARG A 12 24.35 12.85 -24.87
N LYS A 13 24.72 13.62 -25.89
CA LYS A 13 23.88 14.68 -26.47
C LYS A 13 22.85 14.13 -27.48
N THR A 14 23.19 13.03 -28.14
CA THR A 14 22.33 12.42 -29.15
C THR A 14 21.21 11.61 -28.49
N LYS A 15 19.97 11.79 -28.96
CA LYS A 15 18.83 10.99 -28.53
C LYS A 15 18.91 9.60 -29.17
N ILE A 16 19.29 8.61 -28.37
CA ILE A 16 19.38 7.20 -28.78
C ILE A 16 18.09 6.48 -28.34
N PRO A 17 17.55 5.54 -29.14
CA PRO A 17 16.44 4.71 -28.73
C PRO A 17 16.74 3.95 -27.43
N SER A 18 15.70 3.70 -26.63
CA SER A 18 15.84 2.89 -25.43
C SER A 18 16.33 1.48 -25.75
N PRO A 19 17.17 0.88 -24.89
CA PRO A 19 17.57 -0.52 -25.02
C PRO A 19 16.35 -1.45 -24.94
N PRO A 20 16.47 -2.68 -25.47
CA PRO A 20 15.40 -3.66 -25.38
C PRO A 20 15.17 -4.06 -23.91
N THR A 21 13.90 -4.24 -23.53
CA THR A 21 13.48 -4.57 -22.16
C THR A 21 13.19 -6.05 -21.95
N ASN A 22 13.33 -6.87 -23.00
CA ASN A 22 13.11 -8.32 -22.97
C ASN A 22 14.22 -9.10 -22.24
N CYS A 23 15.27 -8.42 -21.77
CA CYS A 23 16.38 -9.01 -21.03
C CYS A 23 16.13 -9.07 -19.52
N LEU A 24 14.95 -8.64 -19.04
CA LEU A 24 14.61 -8.63 -17.61
C LEU A 24 13.85 -9.89 -17.22
N SER A 25 14.10 -10.38 -16.01
CA SER A 25 13.41 -11.53 -15.43
C SER A 25 12.81 -11.12 -14.07
N PRO A 26 11.64 -10.44 -14.05
CA PRO A 26 10.94 -10.12 -12.81
C PRO A 26 10.49 -11.38 -12.06
N ILE A 27 9.97 -11.22 -10.84
CA ILE A 27 9.37 -12.30 -10.06
C ILE A 27 7.93 -12.53 -10.54
N GLY A 28 7.17 -11.45 -10.75
CA GLY A 28 5.77 -11.45 -11.15
C GLY A 28 4.80 -11.29 -9.98
N GLU A 29 3.68 -10.61 -10.23
CA GLU A 29 2.67 -10.28 -9.20
C GLU A 29 2.13 -11.51 -8.48
N GLU A 30 1.75 -12.55 -9.22
CA GLU A 30 1.15 -13.78 -8.66
C GLU A 30 2.11 -14.48 -7.68
N ARG A 31 3.39 -14.57 -8.03
CA ARG A 31 4.40 -15.23 -7.20
C ARG A 31 4.74 -14.42 -5.95
N ILE A 32 4.79 -13.09 -6.08
CA ILE A 32 4.99 -12.19 -4.94
C ILE A 32 3.81 -12.32 -3.98
N GLU A 33 2.57 -12.30 -4.48
CA GLU A 33 1.40 -12.42 -3.63
C GLU A 33 1.30 -13.78 -2.95
N ALA A 34 1.61 -14.88 -3.67
CA ALA A 34 1.66 -16.22 -3.10
C ALA A 34 2.70 -16.32 -1.96
N SER A 35 3.91 -15.80 -2.19
CA SER A 35 4.97 -15.78 -1.18
C SER A 35 4.59 -14.96 0.06
N LEU A 36 3.93 -13.81 -0.12
CA LEU A 36 3.48 -12.99 1.01
C LEU A 36 2.39 -13.69 1.83
N ARG A 37 1.49 -14.42 1.17
CA ARG A 37 0.43 -15.21 1.84
C ARG A 37 1.00 -16.36 2.66
N GLU A 38 2.00 -17.05 2.14
CA GLU A 38 2.68 -18.15 2.83
C GLU A 38 3.50 -17.65 4.02
N GLN A 39 4.24 -16.54 3.86
CA GLN A 39 5.14 -16.05 4.91
C GLN A 39 4.41 -15.29 6.03
N PHE A 40 3.33 -14.58 5.70
CA PHE A 40 2.59 -13.73 6.64
C PHE A 40 1.16 -14.22 6.80
N GLU A 41 1.02 -15.50 7.17
CA GLU A 41 -0.28 -16.12 7.41
C GLU A 41 -1.14 -15.26 8.34
N GLY A 42 -2.42 -15.14 7.99
CA GLY A 42 -3.38 -14.38 8.78
C GLY A 42 -3.38 -12.87 8.54
N ALA A 43 -2.58 -12.32 7.62
CA ALA A 43 -2.81 -10.94 7.18
C ALA A 43 -4.15 -10.81 6.43
N ALA A 44 -4.80 -9.66 6.58
CA ALA A 44 -6.16 -9.43 6.10
C ALA A 44 -6.22 -9.06 4.61
N PHE A 45 -5.11 -8.60 4.03
CA PHE A 45 -5.03 -8.16 2.65
C PHE A 45 -3.62 -8.35 2.10
N TYR A 46 -3.56 -8.76 0.83
CA TYR A 46 -2.33 -8.93 0.06
C TYR A 46 -2.50 -8.27 -1.30
N THR A 47 -1.44 -7.66 -1.79
CA THR A 47 -1.40 -7.19 -3.18
C THR A 47 0.02 -7.14 -3.69
N ALA A 48 0.19 -7.42 -4.97
CA ALA A 48 1.42 -7.16 -5.70
C ALA A 48 1.17 -6.20 -6.87
N VAL A 49 2.24 -5.54 -7.29
CA VAL A 49 2.29 -4.64 -8.45
C VAL A 49 3.63 -4.83 -9.14
N THR A 50 3.60 -5.18 -10.42
CA THR A 50 4.76 -5.24 -11.30
C THR A 50 4.64 -4.13 -12.34
N ARG A 51 5.49 -3.12 -12.25
CA ARG A 51 5.47 -1.97 -13.17
C ARG A 51 6.00 -2.37 -14.55
N THR A 52 5.70 -1.55 -15.55
CA THR A 52 6.37 -1.62 -16.86
C THR A 52 7.87 -1.32 -16.72
N PRO A 53 8.76 -2.00 -17.47
CA PRO A 53 10.18 -1.68 -17.45
C PRO A 53 10.46 -0.22 -17.81
N SER A 54 11.44 0.35 -17.14
CA SER A 54 11.98 1.69 -17.38
C SER A 54 13.48 1.59 -17.66
N VAL A 55 14.12 2.69 -18.07
CA VAL A 55 15.54 2.70 -18.41
C VAL A 55 16.24 3.80 -17.62
N TYR A 56 17.40 3.46 -17.03
CA TYR A 56 18.28 4.44 -16.41
C TYR A 56 19.69 4.30 -17.03
N ARG A 57 20.27 5.39 -17.53
CA ARG A 57 21.61 5.39 -18.16
C ARG A 57 21.83 4.27 -19.19
N GLY A 58 20.81 3.92 -19.97
CA GLY A 58 20.88 2.84 -20.96
C GLY A 58 20.76 1.42 -20.39
N ASN A 59 20.45 1.26 -19.10
CA ASN A 59 20.17 -0.02 -18.47
C ASN A 59 18.67 -0.15 -18.21
N PRO A 60 17.99 -1.14 -18.80
CA PRO A 60 16.60 -1.41 -18.48
C PRO A 60 16.49 -1.97 -17.06
N PHE A 61 15.47 -1.54 -16.34
CA PHE A 61 15.13 -2.04 -15.01
C PHE A 61 13.61 -2.11 -14.83
N GLN A 62 13.15 -2.94 -13.91
CA GLN A 62 11.74 -3.11 -13.60
C GLN A 62 11.58 -3.16 -12.08
N VAL A 63 10.51 -2.55 -11.59
CA VAL A 63 10.21 -2.45 -10.15
C VAL A 63 8.95 -3.25 -9.84
N GLU A 64 9.02 -4.01 -8.76
CA GLU A 64 7.89 -4.76 -8.23
C GLU A 64 7.70 -4.44 -6.75
N VAL A 65 6.45 -4.34 -6.33
CA VAL A 65 6.07 -4.05 -4.95
C VAL A 65 5.04 -5.06 -4.49
N GLY A 66 5.26 -5.67 -3.35
CA GLY A 66 4.31 -6.49 -2.62
C GLY A 66 3.93 -5.83 -1.30
N ILE A 67 2.66 -5.93 -0.91
CA ILE A 67 2.14 -5.38 0.34
C ILE A 67 1.28 -6.45 1.01
N ALA A 68 1.57 -6.72 2.28
CA ALA A 68 0.69 -7.47 3.18
C ALA A 68 0.22 -6.54 4.31
N TYR A 69 -1.06 -6.61 4.68
CA TYR A 69 -1.66 -5.68 5.64
C TYR A 69 -2.69 -6.34 6.57
N GLY A 70 -2.67 -5.92 7.84
CA GLY A 70 -3.65 -6.26 8.86
C GLY A 70 -3.47 -7.65 9.47
N GLY A 71 -4.51 -8.11 10.16
CA GLY A 71 -4.55 -9.46 10.69
C GLY A 71 -3.62 -9.67 11.88
N ALA A 72 -2.79 -10.72 11.83
CA ALA A 72 -1.82 -11.05 12.88
C ALA A 72 -0.57 -10.16 12.90
N LEU A 73 -0.44 -9.21 11.95
CA LEU A 73 0.67 -8.27 11.92
C LEU A 73 0.55 -7.24 13.08
N PRO A 74 1.68 -6.84 13.70
CA PRO A 74 1.68 -5.92 14.84
C PRO A 74 1.24 -4.51 14.39
N ALA A 75 0.18 -3.99 15.02
CA ALA A 75 -0.42 -2.71 14.63
C ALA A 75 0.35 -1.48 15.13
N ASP A 76 1.06 -1.60 16.26
CA ASP A 76 1.74 -0.49 16.93
C ASP A 76 3.21 -0.34 16.48
N GLU A 77 3.68 -1.20 15.59
CA GLU A 77 5.05 -1.17 15.06
C GLU A 77 5.16 -0.35 13.77
N LEU A 78 6.39 0.02 13.42
CA LEU A 78 6.70 0.58 12.11
C LEU A 78 6.64 -0.53 11.06
N ALA A 79 6.16 -0.20 9.87
CA ALA A 79 6.08 -1.16 8.78
C ALA A 79 7.46 -1.77 8.45
N THR A 80 7.49 -3.08 8.29
CA THR A 80 8.72 -3.81 7.91
C THR A 80 8.92 -3.73 6.39
N VAL A 81 10.13 -3.37 5.96
CA VAL A 81 10.48 -3.22 4.53
C VAL A 81 11.52 -4.24 4.11
N TYR A 82 11.10 -5.22 3.32
CA TYR A 82 11.98 -6.16 2.64
C TYR A 82 12.42 -5.61 1.30
N ARG A 83 13.73 -5.53 1.10
CA ARG A 83 14.36 -4.95 -0.09
C ARG A 83 15.03 -6.06 -0.88
N TYR A 84 14.79 -6.11 -2.18
CA TYR A 84 15.37 -7.10 -3.07
C TYR A 84 15.98 -6.42 -4.31
N ALA A 85 17.11 -6.95 -4.75
CA ALA A 85 17.73 -6.59 -6.03
C ALA A 85 18.07 -7.88 -6.78
N ASN A 86 17.56 -8.05 -8.00
CA ASN A 86 17.76 -9.26 -8.82
C ASN A 86 17.50 -10.55 -8.02
N ARG A 87 16.37 -10.61 -7.29
CA ARG A 87 15.97 -11.74 -6.41
C ARG A 87 16.88 -11.99 -5.19
N VAL A 88 17.86 -11.13 -4.91
CA VAL A 88 18.72 -11.21 -3.73
C VAL A 88 18.21 -10.26 -2.65
N PRO A 89 18.00 -10.72 -1.40
CA PRO A 89 17.60 -9.85 -0.30
C PRO A 89 18.74 -8.93 0.13
N LEU A 90 18.42 -7.65 0.36
CA LEU A 90 19.34 -6.64 0.86
C LEU A 90 19.07 -6.41 2.34
N GLN A 91 19.95 -6.91 3.21
CA GLN A 91 19.73 -6.90 4.65
C GLN A 91 20.31 -5.64 5.31
N TYR A 92 21.49 -5.19 4.88
CA TYR A 92 22.21 -4.10 5.54
C TYR A 92 22.00 -2.74 4.86
N GLN A 93 22.42 -1.67 5.54
CA GLN A 93 22.44 -0.30 5.02
C GLN A 93 21.09 0.22 4.51
N ALA A 94 19.99 -0.10 5.21
CA ALA A 94 18.66 0.34 4.86
C ALA A 94 18.56 1.88 4.74
N GLY A 95 19.26 2.65 5.58
CA GLY A 95 19.24 4.12 5.54
C GLY A 95 19.81 4.75 4.27
N ALA A 96 20.76 4.09 3.60
CA ALA A 96 21.36 4.57 2.35
C ALA A 96 20.62 4.10 1.09
N CYS A 97 19.64 3.19 1.25
CA CYS A 97 18.97 2.55 0.12
C CYS A 97 17.89 3.43 -0.49
N ALA A 98 17.89 3.52 -1.82
CA ALA A 98 16.86 4.19 -2.61
C ALA A 98 15.44 3.68 -2.31
N VAL A 99 15.29 2.38 -2.03
CA VAL A 99 14.02 1.76 -1.66
C VAL A 99 13.46 2.38 -0.37
N SER A 100 14.25 2.38 0.70
CA SER A 100 13.83 2.95 2.00
C SER A 100 13.50 4.43 1.86
N LYS A 101 14.31 5.17 1.10
CA LYS A 101 14.06 6.57 0.78
C LYS A 101 12.73 6.76 0.04
N ALA A 102 12.41 5.90 -0.93
CA ALA A 102 11.14 5.96 -1.66
C ALA A 102 9.93 5.62 -0.78
N VAL A 103 10.05 4.62 0.10
CA VAL A 103 9.00 4.26 1.08
C VAL A 103 8.76 5.41 2.06
N LEU A 104 9.81 6.02 2.61
CA LEU A 104 9.70 7.16 3.52
C LEU A 104 9.06 8.39 2.87
N GLN A 105 9.38 8.64 1.58
CA GLN A 105 8.86 9.78 0.83
C GLN A 105 7.42 9.58 0.31
N THR A 106 6.89 8.36 0.37
CA THR A 106 5.52 8.07 -0.05
C THR A 106 4.53 8.54 1.02
N ASN A 107 3.47 9.24 0.64
CA ASN A 107 2.49 9.79 1.58
C ASN A 107 1.44 8.74 1.98
N TRP A 108 1.80 7.86 2.91
CA TRP A 108 0.94 6.75 3.36
C TRP A 108 -0.33 7.21 4.09
N ARG A 109 -0.33 8.42 4.66
CA ARG A 109 -1.53 9.01 5.29
C ARG A 109 -2.70 9.13 4.31
N SER A 110 -2.41 9.38 3.04
CA SER A 110 -3.43 9.46 1.98
C SER A 110 -4.13 8.12 1.73
N TYR A 111 -3.53 7.01 2.18
CA TYR A 111 -4.08 5.65 2.05
C TYR A 111 -4.68 5.12 3.35
N GLY A 112 -4.82 5.94 4.41
CA GLY A 112 -5.46 5.57 5.67
C GLY A 112 -4.53 5.03 6.75
N MET A 113 -3.21 5.24 6.62
CA MET A 113 -2.21 4.84 7.63
C MET A 113 -1.74 6.02 8.47
N GLN A 114 -1.25 5.74 9.67
CA GLN A 114 -0.53 6.73 10.47
C GLN A 114 0.94 6.77 10.06
N GLN A 115 1.54 7.95 10.10
CA GLN A 115 2.96 8.11 9.79
C GLN A 115 3.46 9.33 10.56
N SER A 116 4.64 9.25 11.16
CA SER A 116 5.33 10.40 11.76
C SER A 116 6.28 11.04 10.75
N ARG A 117 6.64 12.32 10.93
CA ARG A 117 7.52 13.00 9.98
C ARG A 117 8.90 12.33 9.97
N GLY A 118 9.35 11.87 8.80
CA GLY A 118 10.66 11.22 8.64
C GLY A 118 10.71 9.76 9.10
N ALA A 119 9.58 9.16 9.49
CA ALA A 119 9.48 7.76 9.86
C ALA A 119 8.72 6.94 8.81
N LEU A 120 8.88 5.62 8.87
CA LEU A 120 8.04 4.67 8.15
C LEU A 120 6.58 4.79 8.66
N PRO A 121 5.58 4.37 7.87
CA PRO A 121 4.20 4.32 8.34
C PRO A 121 4.10 3.36 9.54
N SER A 122 3.33 3.76 10.55
CA SER A 122 2.95 2.92 11.68
C SER A 122 1.61 2.28 11.33
N ALA A 123 1.68 0.99 11.03
CA ALA A 123 0.56 0.19 10.56
C ALA A 123 0.96 -1.29 10.60
N PRO A 124 -0.01 -2.21 10.76
CA PRO A 124 0.22 -3.65 10.64
C PRO A 124 0.50 -4.00 9.17
N MET A 125 1.69 -3.67 8.67
CA MET A 125 2.02 -3.73 7.25
C MET A 125 3.44 -4.24 7.03
N VAL A 126 3.56 -5.08 6.01
CA VAL A 126 4.83 -5.50 5.44
C VAL A 126 4.91 -5.04 3.99
N LEU A 127 6.05 -4.47 3.62
CA LEU A 127 6.37 -4.03 2.26
C LEU A 127 7.51 -4.88 1.72
N MET A 128 7.30 -5.49 0.56
CA MET A 128 8.35 -6.08 -0.26
C MET A 128 8.58 -5.16 -1.46
N VAL A 129 9.84 -4.78 -1.73
CA VAL A 129 10.19 -3.98 -2.90
C VAL A 129 11.35 -4.64 -3.61
N HIS A 130 11.17 -4.91 -4.91
CA HIS A 130 12.14 -5.58 -5.76
C HIS A 130 12.51 -4.70 -6.95
N ILE A 131 13.81 -4.66 -7.28
CA ILE A 131 14.32 -4.13 -8.54
C ILE A 131 15.01 -5.23 -9.34
N ALA A 132 14.58 -5.43 -10.58
CA ALA A 132 15.22 -6.29 -11.56
C ALA A 132 15.95 -5.43 -12.61
N SER A 133 17.22 -5.67 -12.84
CA SER A 133 18.02 -4.94 -13.85
C SER A 133 19.22 -5.78 -14.29
N VAL A 134 19.70 -5.57 -15.52
CA VAL A 134 20.95 -6.17 -16.01
C VAL A 134 22.14 -5.70 -15.16
N TRP A 135 22.10 -4.43 -14.77
CA TRP A 135 23.06 -3.84 -13.85
C TRP A 135 22.26 -3.08 -12.80
N VAL A 136 22.35 -3.46 -11.52
CA VAL A 136 21.72 -2.71 -10.42
C VAL A 136 22.75 -1.73 -9.89
N PRO A 137 22.42 -0.44 -9.73
CA PRO A 137 23.40 0.51 -9.25
C PRO A 137 23.46 0.45 -7.73
N PHE A 138 24.56 -0.06 -7.19
CA PHE A 138 24.79 -0.11 -5.75
C PHE A 138 25.59 1.11 -5.27
N THR A 139 25.41 1.46 -4.00
CA THR A 139 26.14 2.55 -3.33
C THR A 139 27.58 2.16 -2.97
N SER A 140 27.83 0.87 -2.74
CA SER A 140 29.11 0.29 -2.35
C SER A 140 29.36 -1.04 -3.06
N GLU A 141 30.61 -1.49 -3.07
CA GLU A 141 31.04 -2.78 -3.65
C GLU A 141 30.40 -3.98 -2.96
N SER A 142 29.99 -3.82 -1.69
CA SER A 142 29.30 -4.84 -0.90
C SER A 142 27.87 -5.12 -1.38
N LYS A 143 27.32 -4.29 -2.28
CA LYS A 143 25.99 -4.48 -2.90
C LYS A 143 24.81 -4.53 -1.90
N GLU A 144 24.91 -3.81 -0.79
CA GLU A 144 23.89 -3.82 0.27
C GLU A 144 22.75 -2.80 0.08
N ALA A 145 22.98 -1.76 -0.72
CA ALA A 145 22.01 -0.70 -0.92
C ALA A 145 22.02 -0.15 -2.35
N VAL A 146 20.84 -0.12 -2.96
CA VAL A 146 20.59 0.53 -4.27
C VAL A 146 20.79 2.04 -4.16
N ALA A 147 21.50 2.61 -5.12
CA ALA A 147 21.79 4.04 -5.22
C ALA A 147 20.57 4.87 -5.64
N SER A 148 20.52 6.10 -5.13
CA SER A 148 19.38 7.03 -5.26
C SER A 148 19.41 7.84 -6.56
N TYR A 149 19.32 7.18 -7.71
CA TYR A 149 19.10 7.87 -9.00
C TYR A 149 17.64 8.34 -9.12
N ASP A 150 17.41 9.51 -9.72
CA ASP A 150 16.08 10.11 -9.78
C ASP A 150 15.09 9.27 -10.58
N GLU A 151 15.52 8.66 -11.68
CA GLU A 151 14.71 7.77 -12.52
C GLU A 151 14.24 6.54 -11.74
N ILE A 152 15.16 5.95 -10.96
CA ILE A 152 14.88 4.77 -10.12
C ILE A 152 13.98 5.15 -8.95
N LEU A 153 14.26 6.25 -8.25
CA LEU A 153 13.43 6.74 -7.15
C LEU A 153 12.01 7.08 -7.60
N LYS A 154 11.86 7.65 -8.78
CA LYS A 154 10.56 7.94 -9.38
C LYS A 154 9.76 6.65 -9.60
N GLU A 155 10.36 5.63 -10.21
CA GLU A 155 9.67 4.36 -10.45
C GLU A 155 9.34 3.61 -9.16
N PHE A 156 10.22 3.62 -8.15
CA PHE A 156 9.88 3.07 -6.83
C PHE A 156 8.66 3.76 -6.22
N LYS A 157 8.59 5.09 -6.26
CA LYS A 157 7.43 5.83 -5.76
C LYS A 157 6.16 5.49 -6.53
N LEU A 158 6.21 5.42 -7.86
CA LEU A 158 5.03 5.11 -8.66
C LEU A 158 4.51 3.70 -8.36
N ALA A 159 5.40 2.71 -8.20
CA ALA A 159 5.03 1.35 -7.81
C ALA A 159 4.38 1.31 -6.41
N LEU A 160 5.00 1.99 -5.43
CA LEU A 160 4.47 2.09 -4.06
C LEU A 160 3.12 2.79 -4.01
N GLN A 161 2.92 3.85 -4.79
CA GLN A 161 1.64 4.54 -4.89
C GLN A 161 0.54 3.68 -5.51
N GLU A 162 0.90 2.86 -6.50
CA GLU A 162 -0.05 1.93 -7.13
C GLU A 162 -0.52 0.85 -6.14
N GLY A 163 0.40 0.23 -5.39
CA GLY A 163 0.07 -0.68 -4.30
C GLY A 163 -0.71 0.02 -3.18
N GLY A 164 -0.28 1.23 -2.80
CA GLY A 164 -0.93 2.07 -1.78
C GLY A 164 -2.39 2.42 -2.12
N ARG A 165 -2.71 2.67 -3.40
CA ARG A 165 -4.10 2.90 -3.85
C ARG A 165 -4.96 1.64 -3.67
N LYS A 166 -4.44 0.45 -4.02
CA LYS A 166 -5.14 -0.83 -3.84
C LYS A 166 -5.42 -1.06 -2.34
N LEU A 167 -4.41 -0.89 -1.49
CA LEU A 167 -4.53 -0.98 -0.04
C LEU A 167 -5.53 0.03 0.54
N GLY A 168 -5.44 1.30 0.14
CA GLY A 168 -6.34 2.35 0.63
C GLY A 168 -7.81 2.12 0.25
N ARG A 169 -8.09 1.38 -0.84
CA ARG A 169 -9.45 0.94 -1.17
C ARG A 169 -9.94 -0.11 -0.16
N PHE A 170 -9.10 -1.08 0.18
CA PHE A 170 -9.41 -2.09 1.19
C PHE A 170 -9.67 -1.48 2.57
N ILE A 171 -8.79 -0.58 3.04
CA ILE A 171 -8.93 0.07 4.35
C ILE A 171 -10.23 0.87 4.43
N ARG A 172 -10.53 1.69 3.42
CA ARG A 172 -11.75 2.51 3.39
C ARG A 172 -13.02 1.65 3.35
N ARG A 173 -12.99 0.53 2.63
CA ARG A 173 -14.09 -0.44 2.63
C ARG A 173 -14.32 -1.00 4.04
N GLY A 174 -13.26 -1.44 4.71
CA GLY A 174 -13.37 -1.96 6.08
C GLY A 174 -13.83 -0.92 7.10
N GLN A 175 -13.42 0.34 6.94
CA GLN A 175 -13.93 1.45 7.77
C GLN A 175 -15.43 1.68 7.55
N ARG A 176 -15.88 1.72 6.29
CA ARG A 176 -17.30 1.86 5.96
C ARG A 176 -18.13 0.73 6.58
N GLU A 177 -17.68 -0.52 6.46
CA GLU A 177 -18.36 -1.68 7.04
C GLU A 177 -18.43 -1.60 8.58
N ARG A 178 -17.36 -1.15 9.24
CA ARG A 178 -17.34 -0.96 10.71
C ARG A 178 -18.26 0.16 11.17
N ASP A 179 -18.27 1.29 10.47
CA ASP A 179 -19.13 2.43 10.82
C ASP A 179 -20.60 2.07 10.61
N GLU A 180 -20.90 1.31 9.56
CA GLU A 180 -22.21 0.73 9.31
C GLU A 180 -22.64 -0.24 10.43
N ALA A 181 -21.74 -1.09 10.92
CA ALA A 181 -22.02 -2.00 12.03
C ALA A 181 -22.26 -1.24 13.35
N LYS A 182 -21.43 -0.24 13.65
CA LYS A 182 -21.60 0.62 14.84
C LYS A 182 -22.93 1.34 14.84
N LYS A 183 -23.31 1.95 13.70
CA LYS A 183 -24.61 2.61 13.56
C LYS A 183 -25.77 1.66 13.82
N ARG A 184 -25.70 0.42 13.30
CA ARG A 184 -26.72 -0.62 13.58
C ARG A 184 -26.81 -0.91 15.08
N ALA A 185 -25.68 -1.18 15.72
CA ALA A 185 -25.64 -1.47 17.15
C ALA A 185 -26.16 -0.32 18.01
N TYR A 186 -25.93 0.94 17.61
CA TYR A 186 -26.51 2.10 18.27
C TYR A 186 -28.03 2.17 18.12
N ILE A 187 -28.55 1.92 16.91
CA ILE A 187 -30.00 1.89 16.67
C ILE A 187 -30.66 0.83 17.55
N ASP A 188 -30.15 -0.40 17.54
CA ASP A 188 -30.69 -1.51 18.34
C ASP A 188 -30.67 -1.18 19.86
N LYS A 189 -29.65 -0.45 20.31
CA LYS A 189 -29.51 -0.03 21.71
C LYS A 189 -30.47 1.10 22.10
N TYR A 190 -30.70 2.08 21.22
CA TYR A 190 -31.44 3.30 21.56
C TYR A 190 -32.93 3.25 21.20
N ILE A 191 -33.33 2.48 20.18
CA ILE A 191 -34.74 2.37 19.76
C ILE A 191 -35.67 2.03 20.93
N PRO A 192 -35.38 1.04 21.80
CA PRO A 192 -36.26 0.70 22.91
C PRO A 192 -36.45 1.86 23.90
N HIS A 193 -35.38 2.64 24.15
CA HIS A 193 -35.45 3.81 25.02
C HIS A 193 -36.28 4.95 24.41
N VAL A 194 -36.22 5.12 23.08
CA VAL A 194 -37.07 6.08 22.38
C VAL A 194 -38.54 5.67 22.44
N GLY A 195 -38.84 4.37 22.31
CA GLY A 195 -40.20 3.83 22.48
C GLY A 195 -40.79 4.14 23.86
N LEU A 196 -40.01 3.88 24.92
CA LEU A 196 -40.41 4.19 26.30
C LEU A 196 -40.69 5.68 26.52
N ALA A 197 -39.82 6.55 26.01
CA ALA A 197 -40.01 8.00 26.13
C ALA A 197 -41.24 8.50 25.35
N LEU A 198 -41.49 7.96 24.15
CA LEU A 198 -42.69 8.27 23.37
C LEU A 198 -43.95 7.82 24.10
N ARG A 199 -43.92 6.65 24.75
CA ARG A 199 -45.02 6.17 25.58
C ARG A 199 -45.35 7.14 26.71
N GLU A 200 -44.33 7.62 27.43
CA GLU A 200 -44.51 8.56 28.55
C GLU A 200 -45.01 9.94 28.11
N ILE A 201 -44.61 10.42 26.92
CA ILE A 201 -44.98 11.76 26.43
C ILE A 201 -46.39 11.76 25.79
N LEU A 202 -46.74 10.69 25.09
CA LEU A 202 -47.96 10.61 24.28
C LEU A 202 -49.06 9.72 24.91
N ASP A 203 -48.85 9.22 26.13
CA ASP A 203 -49.75 8.30 26.84
C ASP A 203 -50.18 7.09 25.99
N LEU A 204 -49.22 6.52 25.25
CA LEU A 204 -49.48 5.39 24.34
C LEU A 204 -49.70 4.08 25.10
N THR A 205 -50.45 3.17 24.50
CA THR A 205 -50.56 1.79 25.01
C THR A 205 -49.29 0.98 24.69
N PRO A 206 -48.99 -0.11 25.44
CA PRO A 206 -47.84 -0.96 25.15
C PRO A 206 -47.85 -1.59 23.74
N ILE A 207 -49.04 -1.73 23.13
CA ILE A 207 -49.21 -2.27 21.78
C ILE A 207 -48.76 -1.22 20.75
N GLU A 208 -49.20 0.02 20.90
CA GLU A 208 -48.82 1.14 20.03
C GLU A 208 -47.32 1.46 20.14
N GLU A 209 -46.74 1.35 21.34
CA GLU A 209 -45.28 1.46 21.55
C GLU A 209 -44.53 0.44 20.67
N ALA A 210 -44.95 -0.82 20.69
CA ALA A 210 -44.30 -1.89 19.94
C ALA A 210 -44.41 -1.68 18.41
N GLU A 211 -45.57 -1.21 17.93
CA GLU A 211 -45.79 -0.88 16.52
C GLU A 211 -44.92 0.30 16.06
N ILE A 212 -44.80 1.36 16.88
CA ILE A 212 -43.96 2.51 16.58
C ILE A 212 -42.48 2.10 16.57
N VAL A 213 -42.04 1.31 17.54
CA VAL A 213 -40.67 0.77 17.59
C VAL A 213 -40.35 -0.06 16.34
N ALA A 214 -41.27 -0.92 15.91
CA ALA A 214 -41.11 -1.72 14.69
C ALA A 214 -41.03 -0.84 13.43
N THR A 215 -41.90 0.18 13.35
CA THR A 215 -41.93 1.12 12.22
C THR A 215 -40.68 1.98 12.16
N LEU A 216 -40.19 2.46 13.30
CA LEU A 216 -38.94 3.23 13.40
C LEU A 216 -37.73 2.38 13.01
N SER A 217 -37.69 1.12 13.44
CA SER A 217 -36.64 0.18 13.06
C SER A 217 -36.60 -0.03 11.55
N ASP A 218 -37.74 -0.39 10.93
CA ASP A 218 -37.85 -0.60 9.48
C ASP A 218 -37.52 0.66 8.67
N THR A 219 -37.96 1.84 9.13
CA THR A 219 -37.67 3.12 8.47
C THR A 219 -36.18 3.45 8.49
N LEU A 220 -35.53 3.26 9.66
CA LEU A 220 -34.11 3.50 9.81
C LEU A 220 -33.26 2.47 9.04
N GLU A 221 -33.70 1.22 8.96
CA GLU A 221 -33.06 0.19 8.13
C GLU A 221 -33.19 0.48 6.62
N ARG A 222 -34.37 0.92 6.14
CA ARG A 222 -34.61 1.23 4.72
C ARG A 222 -33.84 2.46 4.23
N SER A 223 -33.70 3.47 5.07
CA SER A 223 -32.92 4.68 4.75
C SER A 223 -31.44 4.40 4.40
N ARG A 224 -30.94 3.18 4.70
CA ARG A 224 -29.55 2.75 4.46
C ARG A 224 -29.28 2.08 3.10
N LYS A 225 -30.29 1.75 2.29
CA LYS A 225 -30.09 1.02 1.01
C LYS A 225 -29.57 1.87 -0.17
N ILE A 226 -28.88 2.99 0.11
CA ILE A 226 -28.26 3.89 -0.90
C ILE A 226 -26.74 3.84 -0.72
#